data_AF-A0A968T873-F1
#
_entry.id   AF-A0A968T873-F1
#
_cell.length_a   1.000
_cell.length_b   1.000
_cell.length_c   1.000
_cell.angle_alpha   90.00
_cell.angle_beta   90.00
_cell.angle_gamma   90.00
#
_symmetry.space_group_name_H-M   'P 1'
#
loop_
_entity.id
_entity.type
_entity.pdbx_description
1 polymer ?
#
loop_
_entity_poly.entity_id
_entity_poly.type
_entity_poly.pdbx_seq_one_letter_code
_entity_poly.pdbx_strand_id
1 'polypeptide(L)'
;MIITSAEHYGAVMNADFDYAKYLATLKNDGMNYTRIFLGPYSEIGADLFGIKKNTMNPAPGKWLTPWVKDTATGRYKLDEWNEAFFSRLKSFIAEAQKNDVIVEVTFFTSYYGNHQWSNSPFNPQ
;
A
#
# COMPACT_ATOMS: atom_id res chain seq x y z
N MET A 1 -12.87 -11.50 19.16
CA MET A 1 -11.42 -11.78 19.10
C MET A 1 -10.95 -11.39 17.69
N ILE A 2 -9.81 -10.70 17.58
CA ILE A 2 -9.21 -10.29 16.29
C ILE A 2 -8.04 -11.23 15.99
N ILE A 3 -8.03 -11.87 14.81
CA ILE A 3 -7.01 -12.84 14.39
C ILE A 3 -6.61 -12.55 12.96
N THR A 4 -5.29 -12.54 12.70
CA THR A 4 -4.76 -12.21 11.37
C THR A 4 -3.28 -12.58 11.20
N SER A 5 -2.84 -12.65 9.94
CA SER A 5 -1.48 -12.38 9.50
C SER A 5 -1.47 -11.08 8.67
N ALA A 6 -0.94 -10.00 9.25
CA ALA A 6 -1.10 -8.64 8.72
C ALA A 6 0.17 -8.04 8.12
N GLU A 7 1.01 -8.82 7.42
CA GLU A 7 2.27 -8.33 6.82
C GLU A 7 2.10 -7.68 5.42
N HIS A 8 0.89 -7.74 4.84
CA HIS A 8 0.62 -7.28 3.48
C HIS A 8 0.31 -5.77 3.41
N TYR A 9 1.12 -4.94 4.06
CA TYR A 9 0.91 -3.50 4.21
C TYR A 9 0.74 -2.77 2.87
N GLY A 10 1.40 -3.25 1.82
CA GLY A 10 1.38 -2.66 0.49
C GLY A 10 0.19 -3.08 -0.38
N ALA A 11 -0.79 -3.81 0.15
CA ALA A 11 -1.85 -4.44 -0.65
C ALA A 11 -2.64 -3.47 -1.56
N VAL A 12 -2.79 -2.21 -1.15
CA VAL A 12 -3.44 -1.17 -1.95
C VAL A 12 -2.43 -0.42 -2.82
N MET A 13 -1.32 0.05 -2.25
CA MET A 13 -0.33 0.87 -2.97
C MET A 13 0.50 0.08 -4.01
N ASN A 14 0.50 -1.24 -3.96
CA ASN A 14 1.10 -2.09 -4.98
C ASN A 14 0.04 -2.50 -6.00
N ALA A 15 0.13 -1.95 -7.22
CA ALA A 15 -0.85 -2.17 -8.28
C ALA A 15 -0.94 -3.64 -8.74
N ASP A 16 0.13 -4.43 -8.57
CA ASP A 16 0.17 -5.83 -9.00
C ASP A 16 -0.28 -6.80 -7.89
N PHE A 17 -0.57 -6.31 -6.68
CA PHE A 17 -1.04 -7.16 -5.59
C PHE A 17 -2.49 -7.62 -5.83
N ASP A 18 -2.73 -8.92 -5.77
CA ASP A 18 -4.08 -9.49 -5.86
C ASP A 18 -4.76 -9.48 -4.49
N TYR A 19 -5.36 -8.34 -4.14
CA TYR A 19 -6.04 -8.19 -2.86
C TYR A 19 -7.30 -9.03 -2.73
N ALA A 20 -7.98 -9.36 -3.84
CA ALA A 20 -9.19 -10.18 -3.79
C ALA A 20 -8.83 -11.60 -3.36
N LYS A 21 -7.78 -12.18 -3.96
CA LYS A 21 -7.25 -13.46 -3.52
C LYS A 21 -6.79 -13.42 -2.07
N TYR A 22 -6.06 -12.38 -1.67
CA TYR A 22 -5.57 -12.23 -0.30
C TYR A 22 -6.72 -12.19 0.72
N LEU A 23 -7.74 -11.35 0.51
CA LEU A 23 -8.87 -11.21 1.43
C LEU A 23 -9.72 -12.49 1.49
N ALA A 24 -9.90 -13.18 0.37
CA ALA A 24 -10.55 -14.49 0.34
C ALA A 24 -9.73 -15.54 1.12
N THR A 25 -8.40 -15.52 1.01
CA THR A 25 -7.52 -16.39 1.81
C THR A 25 -7.66 -16.10 3.31
N LEU A 26 -7.64 -14.83 3.74
CA LEU A 26 -7.85 -14.48 5.15
C LEU A 26 -9.14 -15.09 5.70
N LYS A 27 -10.25 -14.91 4.99
CA LYS A 27 -11.54 -15.48 5.37
C LYS A 27 -11.49 -17.01 5.47
N ASN A 28 -10.95 -17.68 4.45
CA ASN A 28 -10.87 -19.14 4.40
C ASN A 28 -10.02 -19.73 5.53
N ASP A 29 -9.01 -18.98 5.98
CA ASP A 29 -8.13 -19.35 7.09
C ASP A 29 -8.67 -18.87 8.46
N GLY A 30 -9.89 -18.33 8.52
CA GLY A 30 -10.54 -17.88 9.76
C GLY A 30 -10.00 -16.57 10.34
N MET A 31 -9.28 -15.78 9.53
CA MET A 31 -8.77 -14.46 9.89
C MET A 31 -9.78 -13.36 9.54
N ASN A 32 -9.84 -12.32 10.36
CA ASN A 32 -10.86 -11.26 10.26
C ASN A 32 -10.29 -9.84 10.31
N TYR A 33 -8.98 -9.68 10.09
CA TYR A 33 -8.33 -8.38 10.11
C TYR A 33 -7.19 -8.31 9.09
N THR A 34 -6.87 -7.11 8.62
CA THR A 34 -5.63 -6.79 7.91
C THR A 34 -5.26 -5.33 8.12
N ARG A 35 -3.99 -4.99 7.88
CA ARG A 35 -3.45 -3.63 7.99
C ARG A 35 -2.84 -3.20 6.66
N ILE A 36 -3.17 -1.99 6.21
CA ILE A 36 -2.65 -1.41 4.96
C ILE A 36 -2.06 -0.03 5.17
N PHE A 37 -1.08 0.34 4.33
CA PHE A 37 -0.46 1.66 4.30
C PHE A 37 -0.92 2.42 3.05
N LEU A 38 -1.17 3.72 3.18
CA LEU A 38 -1.75 4.54 2.11
C LEU A 38 -0.73 5.22 1.19
N GLY A 39 0.54 4.86 1.25
CA GLY A 39 1.48 5.15 0.16
C GLY A 39 2.41 6.37 0.25
N PRO A 40 2.51 7.21 1.30
CA PRO A 40 3.63 8.17 1.38
C PRO A 40 4.98 7.47 1.65
N TYR A 41 4.93 6.24 2.17
CA TYR A 41 6.08 5.39 2.43
C TYR A 41 6.05 4.16 1.51
N SER A 42 7.19 3.84 0.88
CA SER A 42 7.42 2.59 0.18
C SER A 42 8.86 2.12 0.36
N GLU A 43 9.07 0.83 0.11
CA GLU A 43 10.35 0.15 0.17
C GLU A 43 10.91 -0.11 -1.24
N ILE A 44 10.44 0.66 -2.23
CA ILE A 44 10.83 0.52 -3.64
C ILE A 44 12.33 0.63 -3.79
N GLY A 45 12.94 -0.35 -4.46
CA GLY A 45 14.37 -0.30 -4.77
C GLY A 45 15.28 -0.48 -3.56
N ALA A 46 14.72 -0.83 -2.40
CA ALA A 46 15.48 -1.27 -1.24
C ALA A 46 15.27 -2.78 -1.03
N ASP A 47 16.35 -3.52 -0.83
CA ASP A 47 16.29 -4.89 -0.33
C ASP A 47 16.19 -4.84 1.19
N LEU A 48 14.98 -4.61 1.70
CA LEU A 48 14.72 -4.54 3.14
C LEU A 48 14.39 -5.94 3.68
N PHE A 49 15.14 -6.33 4.70
CA PHE A 49 14.91 -7.52 5.53
C PHE A 49 14.93 -8.87 4.78
N GLY A 50 15.38 -8.92 3.52
CA GLY A 50 15.42 -10.14 2.71
C GLY A 50 14.03 -10.73 2.40
N ILE A 51 12.97 -9.91 2.47
CA ILE A 51 11.59 -10.35 2.31
C ILE A 51 11.29 -10.64 0.83
N LYS A 52 11.00 -11.90 0.50
CA LYS A 52 10.55 -12.30 -0.84
C LYS A 52 9.12 -11.81 -1.07
N LYS A 53 8.87 -11.23 -2.26
CA LYS A 53 7.55 -10.71 -2.68
C LYS A 53 6.98 -9.65 -1.72
N ASN A 54 7.85 -8.83 -1.15
CA ASN A 54 7.48 -7.72 -0.29
C ASN A 54 6.45 -6.80 -0.96
N THR A 55 5.25 -6.73 -0.37
CA THR A 55 4.17 -5.88 -0.90
C THR A 55 4.51 -4.39 -0.86
N MET A 56 5.44 -3.97 0.02
CA MET A 56 5.91 -2.60 0.16
C MET A 56 7.00 -2.21 -0.85
N ASN A 57 7.51 -3.16 -1.64
CA ASN A 57 8.44 -2.92 -2.76
C ASN A 57 7.75 -3.21 -4.11
N PRO A 58 6.76 -2.39 -4.55
CA PRO A 58 6.17 -2.51 -5.89
C PRO A 58 7.22 -2.47 -6.99
N ALA A 59 6.95 -3.18 -8.09
CA ALA A 59 7.77 -3.07 -9.30
C ALA A 59 7.78 -1.64 -9.86
N PRO A 60 8.77 -1.26 -10.70
CA PRO A 60 8.82 0.06 -11.31
C PRO A 60 7.50 0.45 -11.99
N GLY A 61 6.97 1.63 -11.67
CA GLY A 61 5.69 2.12 -12.20
C GLY A 61 4.43 1.53 -11.56
N LYS A 62 4.56 0.64 -10.58
CA LYS A 62 3.42 -0.04 -9.92
C LYS A 62 3.10 0.49 -8.52
N TRP A 63 3.83 1.50 -8.08
CA TRP A 63 3.53 2.19 -6.84
C TRP A 63 2.47 3.25 -7.04
N LEU A 64 1.32 3.04 -6.42
CA LEU A 64 0.23 3.99 -6.35
C LEU A 64 0.36 4.79 -5.05
N THR A 65 0.33 6.11 -5.18
CA THR A 65 0.23 7.04 -4.05
C THR A 65 -1.09 7.80 -4.13
N PRO A 66 -1.54 8.46 -3.03
CA PRO A 66 -2.75 9.28 -3.04
C PRO A 66 -2.66 10.47 -4.00
N TRP A 67 -1.46 10.89 -4.38
CA TRP A 67 -1.20 12.04 -5.25
C TRP A 67 -0.66 11.61 -6.60
N VAL A 68 -0.88 12.46 -7.60
CA VAL A 68 -0.34 12.24 -8.95
C VAL A 68 1.14 12.60 -8.95
N LYS A 69 1.96 11.74 -9.55
CA LYS A 69 3.36 12.05 -9.84
C LYS A 69 3.45 12.73 -11.20
N ASP A 70 4.00 13.94 -11.23
CA ASP A 70 4.39 14.61 -12.45
C ASP A 70 5.60 13.89 -13.06
N THR A 71 5.44 13.34 -14.26
CA THR A 71 6.48 12.58 -14.96
C THR A 71 7.57 13.48 -15.54
N ALA A 72 7.30 14.76 -15.77
CA ALA A 72 8.28 15.71 -16.29
C ALA A 72 9.26 16.18 -15.21
N THR A 73 8.76 16.42 -14.00
CA THR A 73 9.58 16.92 -12.87
C THR A 73 9.98 15.82 -11.88
N GLY A 74 9.28 14.68 -11.90
CA GLY A 74 9.44 13.62 -10.91
C GLY A 74 8.82 13.92 -9.54
N ARG A 75 8.14 15.07 -9.37
CA ARG A 75 7.54 15.52 -8.11
C ARG A 75 6.08 15.06 -7.99
N TYR A 76 5.56 15.05 -6.77
CA TYR A 76 4.15 14.77 -6.53
C TYR A 76 3.35 16.07 -6.40
N LYS A 77 2.18 16.11 -7.03
CA LYS A 77 1.25 17.22 -6.93
C LYS A 77 0.31 17.00 -5.74
N LEU A 78 0.63 17.62 -4.60
CA LEU A 78 -0.08 17.36 -3.34
C LEU A 78 -1.49 17.94 -3.27
N ASP A 79 -1.85 18.79 -4.24
CA ASP A 79 -3.16 19.39 -4.48
C ASP A 79 -4.03 18.61 -5.50
N GLU A 80 -3.47 17.57 -6.14
CA GLU A 80 -4.18 16.73 -7.12
C GLU A 80 -4.27 15.28 -6.64
N TRP A 81 -5.50 14.77 -6.50
CA TRP A 81 -5.74 13.37 -6.12
C TRP A 81 -5.50 12.39 -7.27
N ASN A 82 -4.91 11.25 -6.93
CA ASN A 82 -4.77 10.11 -7.83
C ASN A 82 -6.01 9.22 -7.75
N GLU A 83 -6.95 9.38 -8.68
CA GLU A 83 -8.19 8.60 -8.73
C GLU A 83 -7.95 7.09 -8.84
N ALA A 84 -6.87 6.65 -9.47
CA ALA A 84 -6.55 5.22 -9.56
C ALA A 84 -6.24 4.62 -8.17
N PHE A 85 -5.56 5.38 -7.30
CA PHE A 85 -5.30 4.97 -5.93
C PHE A 85 -6.61 4.87 -5.13
N PHE A 86 -7.45 5.90 -5.16
CA PHE A 86 -8.69 5.91 -4.37
C PHE A 86 -9.74 4.93 -4.89
N SER A 87 -9.82 4.72 -6.20
CA SER A 87 -10.65 3.67 -6.79
C SER A 87 -10.24 2.29 -6.29
N ARG A 88 -8.93 2.01 -6.28
CA ARG A 88 -8.38 0.76 -5.74
C ARG A 88 -8.61 0.60 -4.24
N LEU A 89 -8.41 1.66 -3.45
CA LEU A 89 -8.69 1.64 -2.02
C LEU A 89 -10.16 1.32 -1.73
N LYS A 90 -11.10 1.99 -2.40
CA LYS A 90 -12.54 1.74 -2.25
C LYS A 90 -12.90 0.30 -2.64
N SER A 91 -12.31 -0.21 -3.73
CA SER A 91 -12.50 -1.60 -4.17
C SER A 91 -11.95 -2.61 -3.14
N PHE A 92 -10.78 -2.33 -2.57
CA PHE A 92 -10.20 -3.14 -1.48
C PHE A 92 -11.13 -3.18 -0.25
N ILE A 93 -11.62 -2.03 0.21
CA ILE A 93 -12.54 -1.96 1.36
C ILE A 93 -13.84 -2.71 1.08
N ALA A 94 -14.42 -2.55 -0.12
CA ALA A 94 -15.63 -3.26 -0.52
C ALA A 94 -15.41 -4.79 -0.56
N GLU A 95 -14.24 -5.23 -1.02
CA GLU A 95 -13.88 -6.65 -1.03
C GLU A 95 -13.64 -7.20 0.38
N ALA A 96 -13.02 -6.41 1.27
CA ALA A 96 -12.82 -6.79 2.66
C ALA A 96 -14.16 -6.94 3.39
N GLN A 97 -15.12 -6.05 3.12
CA GLN A 97 -16.49 -6.15 3.65
C GLN A 97 -17.18 -7.46 3.24
N LYS A 98 -17.05 -7.89 1.97
CA LYS A 98 -17.61 -9.18 1.52
C LYS A 98 -16.99 -10.39 2.24
N ASN A 99 -15.75 -10.23 2.70
CA ASN A 99 -14.98 -11.26 3.35
C ASN A 99 -15.01 -11.19 4.89
N ASP A 100 -15.79 -10.27 5.47
CA ASP A 100 -15.85 -10.03 6.92
C ASP A 100 -14.47 -9.73 7.55
N VAL A 101 -13.65 -8.96 6.82
CA VAL A 101 -12.30 -8.57 7.24
C VAL A 101 -12.30 -7.09 7.63
N ILE A 102 -11.90 -6.80 8.86
CA ILE A 102 -11.62 -5.45 9.36
C ILE A 102 -10.34 -4.93 8.72
N VAL A 103 -10.34 -3.69 8.25
CA VAL A 103 -9.16 -3.06 7.65
C VAL A 103 -8.66 -1.93 8.55
N GLU A 104 -7.46 -2.07 9.08
CA GLU A 104 -6.73 -0.95 9.67
C GLU A 104 -6.04 -0.13 8.58
N VAL A 105 -6.47 1.12 8.44
CA VAL A 105 -5.92 2.06 7.46
C VAL A 105 -4.86 2.93 8.13
N THR A 106 -3.59 2.64 7.86
CA THR A 106 -2.45 3.42 8.38
C THR A 106 -2.08 4.53 7.40
N PHE A 107 -2.35 5.78 7.78
CA PHE A 107 -2.00 6.95 6.97
C PHE A 107 -0.49 7.19 6.91
N PHE A 108 0.21 7.02 8.05
CA PHE A 108 1.62 7.39 8.20
C PHE A 108 2.40 6.34 8.99
N THR A 109 3.69 6.26 8.69
CA THR A 109 4.67 5.42 9.37
C THR A 109 6.01 6.16 9.42
N SER A 110 6.96 5.65 10.21
CA SER A 110 8.33 6.13 10.23
C SER A 110 9.04 5.86 8.90
N TYR A 111 9.92 6.78 8.49
CA TYR A 111 10.89 6.54 7.42
C TYR A 111 12.18 5.99 8.04
N TYR A 112 12.49 4.73 7.73
CA TYR A 112 13.62 4.02 8.35
C TYR A 112 14.97 4.27 7.65
N GLY A 113 15.01 5.14 6.63
CA GLY A 113 16.24 5.45 5.90
C GLY A 113 16.06 6.58 4.88
N ASN A 114 17.20 7.14 4.45
CA ASN A 114 17.25 8.24 3.47
C ASN A 114 16.64 7.83 2.12
N HIS A 115 16.77 6.57 1.73
CA HIS A 115 16.23 6.04 0.48
C HIS A 115 14.69 6.08 0.46
N GLN A 116 14.04 5.64 1.54
CA GLN A 116 12.58 5.69 1.63
C GLN A 116 12.10 7.15 1.70
N TRP A 117 12.84 8.01 2.42
CA TRP A 117 12.54 9.43 2.47
C TRP A 117 12.69 10.11 1.10
N SER A 118 13.72 9.81 0.32
CA SER A 118 13.93 10.41 -1.02
C SER A 118 12.82 10.07 -2.01
N ASN A 119 12.15 8.93 -1.84
CA ASN A 119 11.03 8.54 -2.69
C ASN A 119 9.69 9.14 -2.26
N SER A 120 9.59 9.65 -1.02
CA SER A 120 8.31 10.10 -0.45
C SER A 120 7.68 11.25 -1.23
N PRO A 121 6.35 11.25 -1.44
CA PRO A 121 5.60 12.42 -1.91
C PRO A 121 5.81 13.67 -1.05
N PHE A 122 6.21 13.51 0.22
CA PHE A 122 6.43 14.62 1.15
C PHE A 122 7.87 15.13 1.18
N ASN A 123 8.77 14.54 0.38
CA ASN A 123 10.12 15.05 0.30
C ASN A 123 10.12 16.39 -0.46
N PRO A 124 10.63 17.50 0.12
CA PRO A 124 10.52 18.85 -0.44
C PRO A 124 11.48 19.14 -1.61
N GLN A 125 11.91 18.12 -2.36
CA GLN A 125 12.89 18.25 -3.45
C GLN A 125 12.51 19.28 -4.50
#